data_AF-A0A2I0PI29-F1
#
_entry.id   AF-A0A2I0PI29-F1
#
_cell.length_a   1.000
_cell.length_b   1.000
_cell.length_c   1.000
_cell.angle_alpha   90.00
_cell.angle_beta   90.00
_cell.angle_gamma   90.00
#
_symmetry.space_group_name_H-M   'P 1'
#
loop_
_entity.id
_entity.type
_entity.pdbx_description
1 polymer ?
#
loop_
_entity_poly.entity_id
_entity_poly.type
_entity_poly.pdbx_seq_one_letter_code
_entity_poly.pdbx_strand_id
1 'polypeptide(L)'
;MVFIYYSQGVSSLYQDFTERLMSHLALKGTEITHQVMNPATATMHVRHIDEEGKLDIAIENENVKVSYTVERHKKEISKGVAGAVAGAGLGSILGSVLRRDEGLGDALAGALGGAAAGGAYGAYDGYEESKQERTRFATILAETIQEVEDELQNIIEGQEEAKSEARERGRQKIAEDNEKAEEYREQLEDLYGQVLAVQEEVDMAQSEGTNVVKAKGRIDRAEALYKEAQASFDKKEYGTVRPKITAAQNMVEKAQEALSEAQDAE
;
A
#
# COMPACT_ATOMS: atom_id res chain seq x y z
N MET A 1 17.59 -30.29 -22.29
CA MET A 1 18.24 -29.64 -21.13
C MET A 1 17.28 -28.58 -20.61
N VAL A 2 17.17 -28.40 -19.29
CA VAL A 2 16.24 -27.44 -18.68
C VAL A 2 17.02 -26.48 -17.78
N PHE A 3 16.75 -25.18 -17.90
CA PHE A 3 17.29 -24.11 -17.06
C PHE A 3 16.15 -23.50 -16.25
N ILE A 4 16.36 -23.24 -14.96
CA ILE A 4 15.33 -22.68 -14.07
C ILE A 4 15.87 -21.42 -13.39
N TYR A 5 15.09 -20.35 -13.42
CA TYR A 5 15.40 -19.06 -12.82
C TYR A 5 14.25 -18.63 -11.90
N TYR A 6 14.59 -17.90 -10.84
CA TYR A 6 13.64 -17.42 -9.85
C TYR A 6 13.83 -15.92 -9.67
N SER A 7 12.81 -15.15 -10.04
CA SER A 7 12.78 -13.71 -9.78
C SER A 7 12.10 -13.43 -8.45
N GLN A 8 12.77 -12.71 -7.56
CA GLN A 8 12.36 -12.58 -6.16
C GLN A 8 11.34 -11.45 -5.98
N GLY A 9 10.26 -11.70 -5.24
CA GLY A 9 9.34 -10.65 -4.76
C GLY A 9 8.49 -9.95 -5.82
N VAL A 10 8.56 -10.34 -7.10
CA VAL A 10 7.83 -9.68 -8.21
C VAL A 10 6.50 -10.36 -8.58
N SER A 11 6.04 -11.35 -7.81
CA SER A 11 4.79 -12.07 -8.10
C SER A 11 3.55 -11.17 -8.18
N SER A 12 3.49 -10.10 -7.40
CA SER A 12 2.42 -9.10 -7.41
C SER A 12 2.31 -8.36 -8.75
N LEU A 13 3.41 -8.32 -9.52
CA LEU A 13 3.54 -7.69 -10.82
C LEU A 13 3.78 -8.73 -11.93
N TYR A 14 3.34 -9.98 -11.72
CA TYR A 14 3.57 -11.11 -12.65
C TYR A 14 3.25 -10.81 -14.12
N GLN A 15 2.14 -10.13 -14.38
CA GLN A 15 1.75 -9.79 -15.75
C GLN A 15 2.75 -8.82 -16.38
N ASP A 16 3.15 -7.77 -15.66
CA ASP A 16 4.14 -6.79 -16.11
C ASP A 16 5.52 -7.45 -16.27
N PHE A 17 5.91 -8.32 -15.34
CA PHE A 17 7.11 -9.16 -15.46
C PHE A 17 7.13 -9.95 -16.76
N THR A 18 6.03 -10.65 -17.07
CA THR A 18 5.94 -11.49 -18.26
C THR A 18 6.00 -10.65 -19.54
N GLU A 19 5.28 -9.53 -19.58
CA GLU A 19 5.25 -8.61 -20.72
C GLU A 19 6.62 -7.95 -20.99
N ARG A 20 7.30 -7.49 -19.94
CA ARG A 20 8.65 -6.91 -20.03
C ARG A 20 9.70 -7.94 -20.41
N LEU A 21 9.65 -9.13 -19.82
CA LEU A 21 10.55 -10.24 -20.16
C LEU A 21 10.45 -10.57 -21.66
N MET A 22 9.24 -10.71 -22.19
CA MET A 22 9.04 -10.93 -23.63
C MET A 22 9.58 -9.77 -24.46
N SER A 23 9.32 -8.53 -24.04
CA SER A 23 9.79 -7.33 -24.74
C SER A 23 11.31 -7.25 -24.79
N HIS A 24 12.00 -7.46 -23.66
CA HIS A 24 13.47 -7.44 -23.60
C HIS A 24 14.08 -8.60 -24.40
N LEU A 25 13.51 -9.80 -24.33
CA LEU A 25 13.97 -10.93 -25.14
C LEU A 25 13.83 -10.65 -26.64
N ALA A 26 12.71 -10.05 -27.07
CA ALA A 26 12.50 -9.64 -28.45
C ALA A 26 13.51 -8.57 -28.90
N LEU A 27 13.79 -7.57 -28.06
CA LEU A 27 14.82 -6.55 -28.31
C LEU A 27 16.23 -7.16 -28.42
N LYS A 28 16.51 -8.23 -27.67
CA LYS A 28 17.76 -9.01 -27.76
C LYS A 28 17.76 -10.03 -28.91
N GLY A 29 16.80 -9.94 -29.85
CA GLY A 29 16.76 -10.75 -31.06
C GLY A 29 16.22 -12.17 -30.85
N THR A 30 15.37 -12.37 -29.84
CA THR A 30 14.65 -13.63 -29.62
C THR A 30 13.29 -13.59 -30.30
N GLU A 31 13.01 -14.55 -31.15
CA GLU A 31 11.68 -14.75 -31.72
C GLU A 31 10.81 -15.50 -30.71
N ILE A 32 9.62 -14.97 -30.42
CA ILE A 32 8.64 -15.55 -29.50
C ILE A 32 7.42 -15.98 -30.29
N THR A 33 7.02 -17.24 -30.18
CA THR A 33 5.86 -17.82 -30.88
C THR A 33 5.00 -18.67 -29.96
N HIS A 34 3.78 -19.00 -30.39
CA HIS A 34 2.85 -19.89 -29.68
C HIS A 34 2.64 -19.53 -28.20
N GLN A 35 2.45 -18.23 -27.96
CA GLN A 35 2.24 -17.69 -26.64
C GLN A 35 0.86 -18.08 -26.09
N VAL A 36 0.85 -18.65 -24.89
CA VAL A 36 -0.34 -18.88 -24.08
C VAL A 36 -0.14 -18.17 -22.75
N MET A 37 -0.92 -17.12 -22.49
CA MET A 37 -0.87 -16.38 -21.22
C MET A 37 -2.11 -16.68 -20.38
N ASN A 38 -1.88 -16.93 -19.10
CA ASN A 38 -2.88 -17.01 -18.06
C ASN A 38 -2.49 -16.06 -16.90
N PRO A 39 -3.40 -15.75 -15.96
CA PRO A 39 -3.12 -14.83 -14.86
C PRO A 39 -1.98 -15.25 -13.91
N ALA A 40 -1.54 -16.51 -13.91
CA ALA A 40 -0.48 -17.01 -13.03
C ALA A 40 0.55 -17.89 -13.74
N THR A 41 0.35 -18.17 -15.03
CA THR A 41 1.25 -19.01 -15.84
C THR A 41 1.31 -18.53 -17.28
N ALA A 42 2.47 -18.65 -17.92
CA ALA A 42 2.64 -18.33 -19.32
C ALA A 42 3.58 -19.36 -19.97
N THR A 43 3.25 -19.75 -21.18
CA THR A 43 4.04 -20.69 -21.97
C THR A 43 4.28 -20.09 -23.35
N MET A 44 5.49 -20.21 -23.87
CA MET A 44 5.85 -19.74 -25.20
C MET A 44 7.01 -20.55 -25.80
N HIS A 45 7.10 -20.55 -27.13
CA HIS A 45 8.27 -21.04 -27.84
C HIS A 45 9.22 -19.88 -28.14
N VAL A 46 10.50 -20.10 -27.93
CA VAL A 46 11.57 -19.11 -28.11
C VAL A 46 12.60 -19.64 -29.09
N ARG A 47 13.02 -18.78 -30.01
CA ARG A 47 14.14 -19.04 -30.94
C ARG A 47 15.13 -17.89 -30.87
N HIS A 48 16.40 -18.20 -30.64
CA HIS A 48 17.48 -17.24 -30.64
C HIS A 48 18.67 -17.77 -31.45
N ILE A 49 18.92 -17.17 -32.61
CA ILE A 49 19.94 -17.60 -33.57
C ILE A 49 19.73 -19.08 -33.97
N ASP A 50 20.52 -20.00 -33.43
CA ASP A 50 20.48 -21.44 -33.73
C ASP A 50 19.91 -22.27 -32.56
N GLU A 51 19.39 -21.61 -31.52
CA GLU A 51 18.83 -22.24 -30.33
C GLU A 51 17.31 -22.08 -30.31
N GLU A 52 16.59 -23.20 -30.21
CA GLU A 52 15.14 -23.25 -30.07
C GLU A 52 14.78 -23.92 -28.75
N GLY A 53 13.67 -23.48 -28.16
CA GLY A 53 13.14 -24.15 -26.99
C GLY A 53 11.80 -23.61 -26.53
N LYS A 54 11.39 -24.09 -25.37
CA LYS A 54 10.13 -23.74 -24.72
C LYS A 54 10.41 -23.02 -23.41
N LEU A 55 9.72 -21.91 -23.19
CA LEU A 55 9.75 -21.14 -21.96
C LEU A 55 8.42 -21.32 -21.22
N ASP A 56 8.50 -21.68 -19.93
CA ASP A 56 7.38 -21.78 -19.02
C ASP A 56 7.61 -20.84 -17.83
N ILE A 57 6.69 -19.91 -17.59
CA ILE A 57 6.73 -18.89 -16.54
C ILE A 57 5.57 -19.16 -15.58
N ALA A 58 5.80 -19.18 -14.28
CA ALA A 58 4.74 -19.38 -13.29
C ALA A 58 5.01 -18.60 -12.00
N ILE A 59 3.94 -18.19 -11.31
CA ILE A 59 4.04 -17.68 -9.94
C ILE A 59 4.35 -18.85 -9.01
N GLU A 60 5.37 -18.70 -8.17
CA GLU A 60 5.72 -19.66 -7.11
C GLU A 60 5.93 -18.87 -5.80
N ASN A 61 4.93 -18.92 -4.91
CA ASN A 61 4.85 -18.10 -3.71
C ASN A 61 4.95 -16.60 -4.03
N GLU A 62 5.95 -15.91 -3.46
CA GLU A 62 6.21 -14.48 -3.68
C GLU A 62 7.03 -14.21 -4.96
N ASN A 63 7.45 -15.27 -5.66
CA ASN A 63 8.41 -15.21 -6.74
C ASN A 63 7.79 -15.57 -8.10
N VAL A 64 8.53 -15.28 -9.16
CA VAL A 64 8.22 -15.78 -10.51
C VAL A 64 9.30 -16.76 -10.95
N LYS A 65 8.88 -17.99 -11.23
CA LYS A 65 9.73 -19.05 -11.77
C LYS A 65 9.70 -19.01 -13.29
N VAL A 66 10.86 -19.04 -13.92
CA VAL A 66 11.03 -19.15 -15.37
C VAL A 66 11.82 -20.41 -15.68
N SER A 67 11.25 -21.31 -16.48
CA SER A 67 11.85 -22.57 -16.90
C SER A 67 12.06 -22.57 -18.41
N TYR A 68 13.29 -22.78 -18.87
CA TYR A 68 13.64 -22.86 -20.29
C TYR A 68 14.08 -24.28 -20.66
N THR A 69 13.37 -24.91 -21.58
CA THR A 69 13.65 -26.26 -22.09
C THR A 69 14.16 -26.19 -23.53
N VAL A 70 15.41 -26.59 -23.75
CA VAL A 70 16.05 -26.59 -25.08
C VAL A 70 15.51 -27.73 -25.95
N GLU A 71 15.09 -27.42 -27.17
CA GLU A 71 14.72 -28.39 -28.21
C GLU A 71 15.94 -28.75 -29.07
N ARG A 72 16.36 -30.02 -29.08
CA ARG A 72 17.50 -30.49 -29.88
C ARG A 72 17.03 -31.05 -31.22
N HIS A 73 17.33 -30.36 -32.32
CA HIS A 73 17.25 -30.95 -33.66
C HIS A 73 18.44 -31.89 -33.86
N LYS A 74 18.21 -33.21 -33.85
CA LYS A 74 19.20 -34.20 -34.27
C LYS A 74 19.51 -34.00 -35.76
N LYS A 75 20.56 -33.24 -36.10
CA LYS A 75 21.27 -33.52 -37.36
C LYS A 75 21.96 -34.87 -37.20
N GLU A 76 21.63 -35.79 -38.10
CA GLU A 76 22.06 -37.18 -38.10
C GLU A 76 23.57 -37.33 -37.88
N ILE A 77 23.94 -37.92 -36.73
CA ILE A 77 25.15 -38.74 -36.64
C ILE A 77 24.69 -40.09 -36.12
N SER A 78 24.56 -41.03 -37.05
CA SER A 78 24.42 -42.44 -36.74
C SER A 78 25.67 -42.90 -35.97
N LYS A 79 25.50 -43.19 -34.68
CA LYS A 79 26.06 -44.36 -33.96
C LYS A 79 25.94 -44.16 -32.45
N GLY A 80 25.19 -45.08 -31.83
CA GLY A 80 25.40 -45.62 -30.48
C GLY A 80 25.63 -44.63 -29.34
N VAL A 81 24.62 -44.46 -28.48
CA VAL A 81 24.64 -44.84 -27.06
C VAL A 81 23.18 -44.70 -26.59
N ALA A 82 22.60 -45.81 -26.15
CA ALA A 82 21.36 -45.81 -25.39
C ALA A 82 21.71 -45.39 -23.95
N GLY A 83 21.26 -44.20 -23.54
CA GLY A 83 21.40 -43.70 -22.18
C GLY A 83 20.02 -43.49 -21.58
N ALA A 84 19.71 -44.25 -20.54
CA ALA A 84 18.45 -44.18 -19.81
C ALA A 84 18.25 -42.81 -19.15
N VAL A 85 17.07 -42.20 -19.33
CA VAL A 85 16.63 -41.09 -18.48
C VAL A 85 16.02 -41.73 -17.23
N ALA A 86 16.83 -41.84 -16.19
CA ALA A 86 16.40 -42.08 -14.82
C ALA A 86 16.71 -40.82 -14.02
N GLY A 87 15.70 -39.98 -13.85
CA GLY A 87 15.74 -38.76 -13.03
C GLY A 87 14.33 -38.46 -12.59
N ALA A 88 13.92 -39.08 -11.49
CA ALA A 88 12.64 -38.85 -10.84
C ALA A 88 12.63 -37.42 -10.26
N GLY A 89 11.63 -36.63 -10.66
CA GLY A 89 11.33 -35.33 -10.05
C GLY A 89 10.73 -34.33 -11.05
N LEU A 90 9.40 -34.18 -11.02
CA LEU A 90 8.57 -33.22 -11.79
C LEU A 90 8.21 -33.60 -13.23
N GLY A 91 7.76 -34.84 -13.42
CA GLY A 91 6.78 -35.15 -14.46
C GLY A 91 5.40 -35.15 -13.84
N SER A 92 4.58 -34.11 -14.12
CA SER A 92 3.10 -34.15 -14.23
C SER A 92 2.42 -32.82 -13.87
N ILE A 93 2.52 -31.79 -14.71
CA ILE A 93 1.38 -30.86 -14.84
C ILE A 93 1.25 -30.42 -16.30
N LEU A 94 0.87 -31.34 -17.17
CA LEU A 94 0.15 -31.00 -18.40
C LEU A 94 -0.95 -32.05 -18.63
N GLY A 95 -2.20 -31.59 -18.48
CA GLY A 95 -3.36 -32.12 -19.21
C GLY A 95 -4.21 -33.19 -18.53
N SER A 96 -5.18 -32.77 -17.72
CA SER A 96 -6.55 -33.32 -17.54
C SER A 96 -7.11 -32.70 -16.24
N VAL A 97 -8.29 -32.07 -16.20
CA VAL A 97 -9.60 -32.71 -16.32
C VAL A 97 -10.63 -31.69 -16.82
N LEU A 98 -11.23 -32.04 -17.96
CA LEU A 98 -12.58 -31.67 -18.34
C LEU A 98 -13.52 -32.69 -17.69
N ARG A 99 -14.53 -32.19 -16.96
CA ARG A 99 -15.83 -32.81 -16.63
C ARG A 99 -15.89 -34.04 -15.69
N ARG A 100 -16.49 -33.75 -14.52
CA ARG A 100 -17.83 -34.19 -14.06
C ARG A 100 -17.89 -35.38 -13.09
N ASP A 101 -18.53 -35.05 -11.98
CA ASP A 101 -19.22 -35.84 -10.97
C ASP A 101 -18.43 -36.55 -9.86
N GLU A 102 -18.97 -36.29 -8.65
CA GLU A 102 -18.88 -37.02 -7.38
C GLU A 102 -17.62 -36.88 -6.52
N GLY A 103 -17.84 -36.45 -5.27
CA GLY A 103 -16.94 -36.75 -4.14
C GLY A 103 -16.13 -35.60 -3.60
N LEU A 104 -16.80 -34.57 -3.07
CA LEU A 104 -16.19 -33.52 -2.26
C LEU A 104 -15.82 -34.11 -0.89
N GLY A 105 -14.58 -34.59 -0.74
CA GLY A 105 -14.05 -35.06 0.53
C GLY A 105 -12.70 -35.74 0.38
N ASP A 106 -11.68 -35.17 1.01
CA ASP A 106 -10.46 -35.86 1.47
C ASP A 106 -9.16 -35.80 0.64
N ALA A 107 -9.01 -34.86 -0.32
CA ALA A 107 -7.71 -34.60 -0.97
C ALA A 107 -7.01 -33.30 -0.51
N LEU A 108 -7.52 -32.65 0.53
CA LEU A 108 -7.01 -31.37 1.08
C LEU A 108 -6.35 -31.52 2.47
N ALA A 109 -5.91 -32.71 2.85
CA ALA A 109 -5.41 -33.02 4.20
C ALA A 109 -3.91 -33.38 4.27
N GLY A 110 -3.11 -33.03 3.26
CA GLY A 110 -1.72 -33.52 3.17
C GLY A 110 -0.70 -32.54 2.61
N ALA A 111 -0.84 -31.22 2.80
CA ALA A 111 0.22 -30.27 2.42
C ALA A 111 0.15 -28.90 3.12
N LEU A 112 -0.48 -28.80 4.30
CA LEU A 112 -0.48 -27.58 5.12
C LEU A 112 0.06 -27.92 6.51
N GLY A 113 1.37 -27.78 6.68
CA GLY A 113 2.04 -28.13 7.92
C GLY A 113 3.49 -27.68 8.01
N GLY A 114 3.70 -26.37 8.19
CA GLY A 114 4.77 -25.81 9.02
C GLY A 114 6.21 -25.87 8.52
N ALA A 115 6.74 -24.71 8.12
CA ALA A 115 8.07 -24.25 8.54
C ALA A 115 8.22 -22.74 8.24
N ALA A 116 7.93 -21.90 9.24
CA ALA A 116 8.55 -20.61 9.37
C ALA A 116 9.81 -20.82 10.23
N ALA A 117 10.98 -20.89 9.59
CA ALA A 117 12.30 -20.75 10.21
C ALA A 117 13.31 -20.57 9.07
N GLY A 118 14.13 -19.51 9.15
CA GLY A 118 15.04 -19.13 8.08
C GLY A 118 16.07 -20.20 7.70
N GLY A 119 16.54 -20.10 6.45
CA GLY A 119 17.78 -20.72 5.97
C GLY A 119 17.70 -22.20 5.60
N ALA A 120 17.60 -22.46 4.29
CA ALA A 120 18.17 -23.64 3.62
C ALA A 120 18.39 -23.25 2.15
N TYR A 121 19.55 -22.73 1.75
CA TYR A 121 20.70 -23.55 1.33
C TYR A 121 20.31 -25.02 1.11
N GLY A 122 19.86 -25.34 -0.11
CA GLY A 122 19.39 -26.69 -0.42
C GLY A 122 18.87 -26.90 -1.84
N ALA A 123 19.54 -26.34 -2.86
CA ALA A 123 19.40 -26.81 -4.25
C ALA A 123 20.64 -26.45 -5.09
N TYR A 124 21.81 -26.33 -4.45
CA TYR A 124 23.08 -25.96 -5.09
C TYR A 124 23.97 -27.16 -5.38
N ASP A 125 23.39 -28.34 -5.63
CA ASP A 125 24.11 -29.56 -6.06
C ASP A 125 23.62 -30.05 -7.44
N GLY A 126 23.50 -29.08 -8.36
CA GLY A 126 23.53 -29.32 -9.80
C GLY A 126 24.45 -28.34 -10.54
N TYR A 127 25.23 -27.53 -9.80
CA TYR A 127 25.96 -26.38 -10.35
C TYR A 127 27.38 -26.71 -10.84
N GLU A 128 27.91 -27.90 -10.55
CA GLU A 128 29.29 -28.28 -10.93
C GLU A 128 29.41 -29.19 -12.17
N GLU A 129 28.32 -29.79 -12.67
CA GLU A 129 28.37 -30.72 -13.82
C GLU A 129 27.87 -30.08 -15.14
N SER A 130 28.08 -28.78 -15.35
CA SER A 130 27.68 -28.09 -16.60
C SER A 130 28.51 -26.85 -16.94
N LYS A 131 29.80 -26.81 -16.60
CA LYS A 131 30.70 -25.72 -17.04
C LYS A 131 31.06 -25.77 -18.53
N GLN A 132 30.61 -26.78 -19.29
CA GLN A 132 30.98 -26.95 -20.71
C GLN A 132 29.84 -26.74 -21.73
N GLU A 133 28.58 -26.58 -21.34
CA GLU A 133 27.48 -26.32 -22.31
C GLU A 133 26.39 -25.38 -21.74
N ARG A 134 26.72 -24.12 -21.41
CA ARG A 134 25.67 -23.09 -21.32
C ARG A 134 25.30 -22.66 -22.74
N THR A 135 24.06 -22.93 -23.14
CA THR A 135 23.48 -22.39 -24.38
C THR A 135 23.49 -20.87 -24.31
N ARG A 136 23.79 -20.19 -25.43
CA ARG A 136 23.92 -18.73 -25.49
C ARG A 136 22.65 -18.02 -25.02
N PHE A 137 21.49 -18.57 -25.35
CA PHE A 137 20.18 -18.06 -24.96
C PHE A 137 19.92 -18.18 -23.46
N ALA A 138 20.41 -19.22 -22.78
CA ALA A 138 20.22 -19.34 -21.33
C ALA A 138 20.92 -18.20 -20.57
N THR A 139 22.09 -17.75 -21.05
CA THR A 139 22.76 -16.57 -20.50
C THR A 139 21.95 -15.29 -20.74
N ILE A 140 21.48 -15.09 -21.98
CA ILE A 140 20.65 -13.93 -22.34
C ILE A 140 19.36 -13.89 -21.52
N LEU A 141 18.72 -15.06 -21.34
CA LEU A 141 17.51 -15.20 -20.55
C LEU A 141 17.76 -14.85 -19.07
N ALA A 142 18.86 -15.33 -18.49
CA ALA A 142 19.24 -15.01 -17.12
C ALA A 142 19.43 -13.50 -16.92
N GLU A 143 20.21 -12.87 -17.81
CA GLU A 143 20.48 -11.43 -17.78
C GLU A 143 19.19 -10.62 -17.93
N THR A 144 18.31 -11.01 -18.86
CA THR A 144 17.03 -10.31 -19.06
C THR A 144 16.08 -10.48 -17.88
N ILE A 145 16.02 -11.66 -17.25
CA ILE A 145 15.20 -11.86 -16.05
C ILE A 145 15.69 -10.93 -14.93
N GLN A 146 17.00 -10.81 -14.76
CA GLN A 146 17.57 -9.91 -13.76
C GLN A 146 17.26 -8.44 -14.05
N GLU A 147 17.39 -7.99 -15.31
CA GLU A 147 17.01 -6.62 -15.71
C GLU A 147 15.54 -6.31 -15.37
N VAL A 148 14.63 -7.22 -15.69
CA VAL A 148 13.19 -7.04 -15.42
C VAL A 148 12.89 -7.09 -13.92
N GLU A 149 13.56 -7.96 -13.17
CA GLU A 149 13.47 -7.99 -11.72
C GLU A 149 13.87 -6.66 -11.09
N ASP A 150 15.02 -6.13 -11.48
CA ASP A 150 15.53 -4.85 -10.98
C ASP A 150 14.55 -3.71 -11.30
N GLU A 151 14.01 -3.66 -12.51
CA GLU A 151 12.99 -2.67 -12.89
C GLU A 151 11.72 -2.73 -12.03
N LEU A 152 11.20 -3.94 -11.79
CA LEU A 152 9.98 -4.13 -11.02
C LEU A 152 10.20 -3.89 -9.52
N GLN A 153 11.36 -4.28 -8.99
CA GLN A 153 11.74 -3.98 -7.61
C GLN A 153 11.79 -2.46 -7.38
N ASN A 154 12.39 -1.70 -8.30
CA ASN A 154 12.39 -0.23 -8.24
C ASN A 154 10.95 0.35 -8.22
N ILE A 155 10.02 -0.25 -8.97
CA ILE A 155 8.60 0.17 -8.97
C ILE A 155 7.94 -0.13 -7.63
N ILE A 156 8.17 -1.32 -7.07
CA ILE A 156 7.62 -1.75 -5.78
C ILE A 156 8.11 -0.82 -4.67
N GLU A 157 9.43 -0.60 -4.59
CA GLU A 157 10.06 0.28 -3.60
C GLU A 157 9.49 1.72 -3.70
N GLY A 158 9.42 2.28 -4.91
CA GLY A 158 8.86 3.63 -5.11
C GLY A 158 7.39 3.75 -4.69
N GLN A 159 6.58 2.70 -4.84
CA GLN A 159 5.19 2.68 -4.36
C GLN A 159 5.11 2.59 -2.83
N GLU A 160 5.99 1.83 -2.19
CA GLU A 160 6.04 1.72 -0.74
C GLU A 160 6.46 3.02 -0.08
N GLU A 161 7.46 3.72 -0.65
CA GLU A 161 7.89 5.04 -0.21
C GLU A 161 6.77 6.07 -0.35
N ALA A 162 6.10 6.14 -1.51
CA ALA A 162 4.98 7.07 -1.70
C ALA A 162 3.83 6.80 -0.69
N LYS A 163 3.58 5.54 -0.36
CA LYS A 163 2.56 5.12 0.60
C LYS A 163 2.96 5.42 2.04
N SER A 164 4.24 5.28 2.40
CA SER A 164 4.75 5.61 3.73
C SER A 164 4.70 7.12 3.96
N GLU A 165 5.14 7.93 2.99
CA GLU A 165 5.03 9.39 3.05
C GLU A 165 3.57 9.85 3.19
N ALA A 166 2.65 9.26 2.44
CA ALA A 166 1.24 9.59 2.53
C ALA A 166 0.66 9.26 3.92
N ARG A 167 1.09 8.14 4.52
CA ARG A 167 0.70 7.76 5.89
C ARG A 167 1.27 8.72 6.93
N GLU A 168 2.52 9.12 6.78
CA GLU A 168 3.15 10.09 7.68
C GLU A 168 2.49 11.47 7.60
N ARG A 169 2.24 11.99 6.39
CA ARG A 169 1.47 13.23 6.20
C ARG A 169 0.07 13.12 6.78
N GLY A 170 -0.59 11.96 6.65
CA GLY A 170 -1.89 11.69 7.26
C GLY A 170 -1.83 11.75 8.79
N ARG A 171 -0.82 11.13 9.41
CA ARG A 171 -0.60 11.18 10.86
C ARG A 171 -0.31 12.60 11.35
N GLN A 172 0.53 13.35 10.65
CA GLN A 172 0.85 14.74 10.97
C GLN A 172 -0.40 15.61 10.94
N LYS A 173 -1.22 15.52 9.88
CA LYS A 173 -2.48 16.26 9.80
C LYS A 173 -3.44 15.94 10.95
N ILE A 174 -3.56 14.67 11.33
CA ILE A 174 -4.40 14.27 12.47
C ILE A 174 -3.84 14.86 13.78
N ALA A 175 -2.53 14.87 13.96
CA ALA A 175 -1.90 15.46 15.13
C ALA A 175 -2.13 16.98 15.19
N GLU A 176 -1.92 17.70 14.08
CA GLU A 176 -2.18 19.14 13.98
C GLU A 176 -3.66 19.48 14.20
N ASP A 177 -4.58 18.69 13.67
CA ASP A 177 -6.03 18.89 13.86
C ASP A 177 -6.45 18.63 15.31
N ASN A 178 -5.81 17.67 15.99
CA ASN A 178 -6.04 17.42 17.41
C ASN A 178 -5.49 18.55 18.29
N GLU A 179 -4.29 19.04 18.00
CA GLU A 179 -3.69 20.16 18.74
C GLU A 179 -4.58 21.43 18.62
N LYS A 180 -5.03 21.76 17.42
CA LYS A 180 -6.00 22.85 17.21
C LYS A 180 -7.32 22.62 17.94
N ALA A 181 -7.79 21.37 17.98
CA ALA A 181 -9.01 21.03 18.70
C ALA A 181 -8.87 21.24 20.21
N GLU A 182 -7.71 20.92 20.79
CA GLU A 182 -7.44 21.16 22.20
C GLU A 182 -7.33 22.65 22.51
N GLU A 183 -6.59 23.41 21.70
CA GLU A 183 -6.46 24.88 21.87
C GLU A 183 -7.84 25.57 21.87
N TYR A 184 -8.69 25.26 20.90
CA TYR A 184 -10.03 25.87 20.85
C TYR A 184 -10.97 25.38 21.93
N ARG A 185 -10.81 24.14 22.42
CA ARG A 185 -11.60 23.63 23.53
C ARG A 185 -11.30 24.43 24.79
N GLU A 186 -10.03 24.63 25.11
CA GLU A 186 -9.59 25.44 26.26
C GLU A 186 -10.13 26.87 26.16
N GLN A 187 -9.97 27.52 25.00
CA GLN A 187 -10.49 28.89 24.79
C GLN A 187 -12.01 29.00 24.91
N LEU A 188 -12.77 27.98 24.48
CA LEU A 188 -14.22 27.94 24.61
C LEU A 188 -14.66 27.72 26.07
N GLU A 189 -13.97 26.86 26.80
CA GLU A 189 -14.23 26.62 28.23
C GLU A 189 -13.97 27.89 29.05
N ASP A 190 -12.84 28.56 28.82
CA ASP A 190 -12.50 29.83 29.46
C ASP A 190 -13.55 30.91 29.16
N LEU A 191 -13.92 31.07 27.89
CA LEU A 191 -14.94 32.04 27.48
C LEU A 191 -16.30 31.74 28.12
N TYR A 192 -16.70 30.48 28.19
CA TYR A 192 -17.95 30.09 28.82
C TYR A 192 -17.96 30.46 30.31
N GLY A 193 -16.86 30.19 31.02
CA GLY A 193 -16.68 30.58 32.42
C GLY A 193 -16.80 32.11 32.61
N GLN A 194 -16.16 32.89 31.73
CA GLN A 194 -16.25 34.35 31.76
C GLN A 194 -17.67 34.88 31.51
N VAL A 195 -18.38 34.31 30.53
CA VAL A 195 -19.77 34.69 30.22
C VAL A 195 -20.67 34.41 31.42
N LEU A 196 -20.56 33.24 32.03
CA LEU A 196 -21.35 32.88 33.21
C LEU A 196 -21.07 33.81 34.39
N ALA A 197 -19.80 34.07 34.70
CA ALA A 197 -19.43 34.94 35.82
C ALA A 197 -20.03 36.33 35.69
N VAL A 198 -19.90 36.96 34.52
CA VAL A 198 -20.45 38.30 34.28
C VAL A 198 -21.98 38.29 34.22
N GLN A 199 -22.59 37.21 33.73
CA GLN A 199 -24.03 37.05 33.76
C GLN A 199 -24.57 37.00 35.20
N GLU A 200 -23.90 36.26 36.09
CA GLU A 200 -24.24 36.23 37.51
C GLU A 200 -24.08 37.62 38.16
N GLU A 201 -22.99 38.35 37.86
CA GLU A 201 -22.79 39.73 38.35
C GLU A 201 -23.90 40.68 37.88
N VAL A 202 -24.31 40.59 36.60
CA VAL A 202 -25.41 41.37 36.03
C VAL A 202 -26.73 41.06 36.74
N ASP A 203 -27.04 39.79 36.97
CA ASP A 203 -28.29 39.38 37.63
C ASP A 203 -28.34 39.80 39.11
N MET A 204 -27.19 39.79 39.80
CA MET A 204 -27.05 40.32 41.16
C MET A 204 -27.29 41.83 41.20
N ALA A 205 -26.57 42.60 40.37
CA ALA A 205 -26.74 44.06 40.30
C ALA A 205 -28.18 44.46 39.89
N GLN A 206 -28.81 43.70 38.99
CA GLN A 206 -30.22 43.90 38.65
C GLN A 206 -31.14 43.72 39.86
N SER A 207 -30.85 42.74 40.71
CA SER A 207 -31.63 42.45 41.92
C SER A 207 -31.43 43.53 43.00
N GLU A 208 -30.28 44.19 43.01
CA GLU A 208 -29.95 45.32 43.90
C GLU A 208 -30.56 46.65 43.44
N GLY A 209 -31.08 46.72 42.21
CA GLY A 209 -31.77 47.89 41.66
C GLY A 209 -30.94 48.69 40.64
N THR A 210 -29.69 48.31 40.42
CA THR A 210 -28.78 48.96 39.48
C THR A 210 -29.26 48.80 38.03
N ASN A 211 -29.05 49.83 37.19
CA ASN A 211 -29.45 49.81 35.79
C ASN A 211 -28.47 49.00 34.91
N VAL A 212 -28.76 47.71 34.71
CA VAL A 212 -27.89 46.78 33.97
C VAL A 212 -28.17 46.64 32.47
N VAL A 213 -29.06 47.44 31.88
CA VAL A 213 -29.57 47.20 30.50
C VAL A 213 -28.43 47.07 29.47
N LYS A 214 -27.39 47.91 29.57
CA LYS A 214 -26.24 47.88 28.64
C LYS A 214 -25.37 46.64 28.87
N ALA A 215 -25.08 46.29 30.12
CA ALA A 215 -24.27 45.13 30.47
C ALA A 215 -24.98 43.82 30.03
N LYS A 216 -26.28 43.73 30.30
CA LYS A 216 -27.12 42.59 29.89
C LYS A 216 -27.17 42.39 28.37
N GLY A 217 -27.38 43.46 27.61
CA GLY A 217 -27.37 43.34 26.14
C GLY A 217 -26.03 42.90 25.55
N ARG A 218 -24.92 43.20 26.23
CA ARG A 218 -23.58 42.76 25.84
C ARG A 218 -23.32 41.30 26.21
N ILE A 219 -23.76 40.86 27.39
CA ILE A 219 -23.59 39.47 27.81
C ILE A 219 -24.45 38.51 26.97
N ASP A 220 -25.69 38.89 26.64
CA ASP A 220 -26.55 38.11 25.73
C ASP A 220 -25.88 37.92 24.36
N ARG A 221 -25.18 38.95 23.88
CA ARG A 221 -24.44 38.88 22.61
C ARG A 221 -23.17 38.05 22.71
N ALA A 222 -22.46 38.10 23.84
CA ALA A 222 -21.32 37.23 24.11
C ALA A 222 -21.74 35.76 24.12
N GLU A 223 -22.86 35.42 24.77
CA GLU A 223 -23.41 34.06 24.82
C GLU A 223 -23.80 33.55 23.42
N ALA A 224 -24.43 34.39 22.60
CA ALA A 224 -24.75 34.04 21.22
C ALA A 224 -23.49 33.73 20.38
N LEU A 225 -22.46 34.57 20.49
CA LEU A 225 -21.18 34.36 19.81
C LEU A 225 -20.45 33.11 20.30
N TYR A 226 -20.51 32.82 21.60
CA TYR A 226 -20.00 31.58 22.19
C TYR A 226 -20.70 30.35 21.57
N LYS A 227 -22.04 30.33 21.53
CA LYS A 227 -22.81 29.22 20.92
C LYS A 227 -22.48 29.04 19.44
N GLU A 228 -22.31 30.15 18.71
CA GLU A 228 -21.88 30.11 17.31
C GLU A 228 -20.44 29.59 17.14
N ALA A 229 -19.55 29.90 18.08
CA ALA A 229 -18.16 29.42 18.08
C ALA A 229 -18.13 27.92 18.37
N GLN A 230 -18.89 27.46 19.36
CA GLN A 230 -19.03 26.05 19.70
C GLN A 230 -19.62 25.24 18.54
N ALA A 231 -20.67 25.75 17.89
CA ALA A 231 -21.24 25.09 16.71
C ALA A 231 -20.25 24.98 15.53
N SER A 232 -19.37 25.97 15.35
CA SER A 232 -18.29 25.89 14.35
C SER A 232 -17.17 24.94 14.77
N PHE A 233 -16.86 24.87 16.06
CA PHE A 233 -15.91 23.91 16.62
C PHE A 233 -16.38 22.46 16.42
N ASP A 234 -17.65 22.17 16.72
CA ASP A 234 -18.25 20.84 16.53
C ASP A 234 -18.23 20.39 15.06
N LYS A 235 -18.34 21.35 14.13
CA LYS A 235 -18.22 21.12 12.69
C LYS A 235 -16.78 21.07 12.18
N LYS A 236 -15.79 21.27 13.05
CA LYS A 236 -14.36 21.40 12.71
C LYS A 236 -14.06 22.56 11.75
N GLU A 237 -14.89 23.60 11.76
CA GLU A 237 -14.73 24.83 10.97
C GLU A 237 -13.82 25.83 11.70
N TYR A 238 -12.61 25.38 12.05
CA TYR A 238 -11.66 26.10 12.91
C TYR A 238 -11.34 27.53 12.46
N GLY A 239 -11.37 27.80 11.16
CA GLY A 239 -11.14 29.15 10.60
C GLY A 239 -12.13 30.21 11.08
N THR A 240 -13.29 29.80 11.60
CA THR A 240 -14.33 30.71 12.12
C THR A 240 -14.46 30.70 13.63
N VAL A 241 -13.81 29.75 14.33
CA VAL A 241 -13.89 29.60 15.78
C VAL A 241 -13.18 30.77 16.47
N ARG A 242 -11.91 31.01 16.12
CA ARG A 242 -11.10 32.07 16.76
C ARG A 242 -11.72 33.47 16.63
N PRO A 243 -12.17 33.94 15.45
CA PRO A 243 -12.81 35.26 15.35
C PRO A 243 -14.06 35.40 16.22
N LYS A 244 -14.85 34.34 16.38
CA LYS A 244 -16.06 34.35 17.21
C LYS A 244 -15.72 34.36 18.69
N ILE A 245 -14.72 33.59 19.13
CA ILE A 245 -14.21 33.63 20.51
C ILE A 245 -13.72 35.04 20.84
N THR A 246 -12.87 35.62 20.00
CA THR A 246 -12.36 36.99 20.21
C THR A 246 -13.50 38.03 20.23
N ALA A 247 -14.49 37.91 19.36
CA ALA A 247 -15.65 38.80 19.37
C ALA A 247 -16.47 38.66 20.66
N ALA A 248 -16.64 37.44 21.17
CA ALA A 248 -17.35 37.18 22.42
C ALA A 248 -16.59 37.73 23.63
N GLN A 249 -15.27 37.51 23.72
CA GLN A 249 -14.41 38.07 24.78
C GLN A 249 -14.53 39.59 24.85
N ASN A 250 -14.45 40.28 23.71
CA ASN A 250 -14.65 41.73 23.65
C ASN A 250 -16.05 42.18 24.14
N MET A 251 -17.08 41.34 23.98
CA MET A 251 -18.42 41.64 24.50
C MET A 251 -18.50 41.43 26.01
N VAL A 252 -17.82 40.42 26.55
CA VAL A 252 -17.68 40.20 28.00
C VAL A 252 -16.96 41.38 28.65
N GLU A 253 -15.80 41.78 28.14
CA GLU A 253 -15.04 42.92 28.69
C GLU A 253 -15.89 44.20 28.71
N LYS A 254 -16.58 44.50 27.60
CA LYS A 254 -17.49 45.65 27.54
C LYS A 254 -18.70 45.50 28.45
N ALA A 255 -19.16 44.28 28.75
CA ALA A 255 -20.25 44.07 29.69
C ALA A 255 -19.80 44.43 31.11
N GLN A 256 -18.60 44.01 31.50
CA GLN A 256 -17.97 44.36 32.79
C GLN A 256 -17.77 45.86 32.93
N GLU A 257 -17.24 46.53 31.90
CA GLU A 257 -17.07 47.99 31.90
C GLU A 257 -18.42 48.71 32.12
N ALA A 258 -19.47 48.30 31.42
CA ALA A 258 -20.81 48.89 31.61
C ALA A 258 -21.40 48.62 32.99
N LEU A 259 -21.09 47.46 33.59
CA LEU A 259 -21.58 47.11 34.90
C LEU A 259 -20.90 47.97 35.98
N SER A 260 -19.58 48.12 35.90
CA SER A 260 -18.81 49.00 36.79
C SER A 260 -19.29 50.45 36.69
N GLU A 261 -19.44 50.98 35.47
CA GLU A 261 -19.95 52.35 35.26
C GLU A 261 -21.35 52.57 35.86
N ALA A 262 -22.21 51.54 35.83
CA ALA A 262 -23.56 51.63 36.36
C ALA A 262 -23.57 51.61 37.90
N GLN A 263 -22.69 50.82 38.51
CA GLN A 263 -22.54 50.75 39.98
C GLN A 263 -21.89 52.00 40.56
N ASP A 264 -20.95 52.62 39.84
CA ASP A 264 -20.28 53.86 40.27
C ASP A 264 -21.19 55.11 40.16
N ALA A 265 -22.32 55.01 39.47
CA ALA A 265 -23.25 56.11 39.21
C ALA A 265 -24.43 56.20 40.20
N GLU A 266 -24.57 55.22 41.11
CA GLU A 266 -25.54 55.20 42.22
C GLU A 266 -24.97 55.85 43.49
#